data_AF-A0A1F9ZD59-F1
#
_entry.id   AF-A0A1F9ZD59-F1
#
_cell.length_a   1.000
_cell.length_b   1.000
_cell.length_c   1.000
_cell.angle_alpha   90.00
_cell.angle_beta   90.00
_cell.angle_gamma   90.00
#
_symmetry.space_group_name_H-M   'P 1'
#
loop_
_entity.id
_entity.type
_entity.pdbx_description
1 polymer ?
#
loop_
_entity_poly.entity_id
_entity_poly.type
_entity_poly.pdbx_seq_one_letter_code
_entity_poly.pdbx_strand_id
1 'polypeptide(L)' 'MNGDTEKITLRLPKRFLRALDFLVEVDDFPSRSEAVRAAIRDLVYDRVTLVTERLKKIEEAEKALADHEEVRRQYMKS' A
#
# COMPACT_ATOMS: atom_id res chain seq x y z
N MET A 1 10.42 24.88 3.37
CA MET A 1 9.77 23.69 2.82
C MET A 1 8.67 23.28 3.79
N ASN A 2 7.54 23.99 3.80
CA ASN A 2 6.43 23.73 4.72
C ASN A 2 5.18 23.57 3.87
N GLY A 3 4.74 22.33 3.63
CA GLY A 3 3.57 22.06 2.78
C GLY A 3 3.06 20.62 2.76
N ASP A 4 3.87 19.61 3.12
CA ASP A 4 3.48 18.21 2.87
C ASP A 4 2.70 17.53 4.01
N THR A 5 2.22 18.29 5.01
CA THR A 5 1.43 17.72 6.11
C THR A 5 0.13 18.49 6.34
N GLU A 6 -0.99 17.78 6.36
CA GLU A 6 -2.32 18.33 6.62
C GLU A 6 -2.85 17.86 7.99
N LYS A 7 -3.56 18.74 8.71
CA LYS A 7 -4.11 18.38 10.03
C LYS A 7 -5.48 17.74 9.88
N ILE A 8 -5.64 16.55 10.45
CA ILE A 8 -6.92 15.83 10.48
C ILE A 8 -7.44 15.67 11.90
N THR A 9 -8.76 15.56 12.05
CA THR A 9 -9.42 15.23 13.33
C THR A 9 -10.10 13.89 13.21
N LEU A 10 -9.79 12.95 14.12
CA LEU A 10 -10.29 11.58 14.09
C LEU A 10 -10.97 11.21 15.42
N ARG A 11 -11.98 10.34 15.37
CA ARG A 11 -12.57 9.72 16.55
C ARG A 11 -12.05 8.29 16.66
N LEU A 12 -11.30 8.00 17.71
CA LEU A 12 -10.73 6.68 17.97
C LEU A 12 -11.29 6.08 19.26
N PRO A 13 -11.48 4.74 19.31
CA PRO A 13 -11.76 4.05 20.56
C PRO A 13 -10.73 4.39 21.65
N LYS A 14 -11.19 4.66 22.88
CA LYS A 14 -10.32 5.04 24.02
C LYS A 14 -9.19 4.02 24.26
N ARG A 15 -9.42 2.74 23.98
CA ARG A 15 -8.41 1.69 24.10
C ARG A 15 -7.18 1.91 23.21
N PHE A 16 -7.37 2.45 22.01
CA PHE A 16 -6.27 2.72 21.08
C PHE A 16 -5.49 3.97 21.48
N LEU A 17 -6.18 4.99 22.02
CA LEU A 17 -5.50 6.15 22.59
C LEU A 17 -4.54 5.73 23.73
N ARG A 18 -5.00 4.86 24.64
CA ARG A 18 -4.14 4.31 25.70
C ARG A 18 -2.97 3.47 25.17
N ALA A 19 -3.18 2.70 24.11
CA ALA A 19 -2.09 1.94 23.49
C ALA A 19 -1.05 2.89 22.86
N LEU A 20 -1.50 3.95 22.16
CA LEU A 20 -0.61 4.97 21.61
C LEU A 20 0.15 5.71 22.71
N ASP A 21 -0.48 5.98 23.86
CA ASP A 21 0.20 6.54 25.03
C ASP A 21 1.32 5.65 25.51
N PHE A 22 1.02 4.36 25.73
CA PHE A 22 2.02 3.40 26.17
C PHE A 22 3.22 3.33 25.22
N LEU A 23 3.00 3.33 23.90
CA LEU A 23 4.08 3.32 22.91
C LEU A 23 4.98 4.56 22.99
N VAL A 24 4.43 5.71 23.37
CA VAL A 24 5.23 6.92 23.61
C VAL A 24 5.94 6.85 24.95
N GLU A 25 5.28 6.35 25.99
CA GLU A 25 5.85 6.22 27.34
C GLU A 25 7.07 5.29 27.40
N VAL A 26 7.12 4.26 26.55
CA VAL A 26 8.25 3.33 26.46
C VAL A 26 9.32 3.76 25.45
N ASP A 27 9.26 5.02 24.97
CA ASP A 27 10.17 5.61 23.98
C ASP A 27 10.22 4.87 22.62
N ASP A 28 9.21 4.05 22.30
CA ASP A 28 9.09 3.39 20.98
C ASP A 28 8.72 4.38 19.88
N PHE A 29 7.92 5.41 20.23
CA PHE A 29 7.61 6.52 19.34
C PHE A 29 7.74 7.88 20.03
N PRO A 30 8.22 8.93 19.31
CA PRO A 30 8.40 10.25 19.89
C PRO A 30 7.07 11.00 20.17
N SER A 31 5.96 10.57 19.56
CA SER A 31 4.62 11.13 19.82
C SER A 31 3.52 10.22 19.27
N ARG A 32 2.29 10.40 19.76
CA ARG A 32 1.11 9.73 19.20
C ARG A 32 0.94 10.00 17.70
N SER A 33 1.23 11.23 17.28
CA SER A 33 1.13 11.63 15.87
C SER A 33 2.12 10.86 14.99
N GLU A 34 3.33 10.59 15.49
CA GLU A 34 4.31 9.80 14.75
C GLU A 34 3.92 8.33 14.68
N ALA A 35 3.48 7.74 15.79
CA ALA A 35 2.96 6.37 15.80
C ALA A 35 1.81 6.18 14.80
N VAL A 36 0.88 7.15 14.73
CA VAL A 36 -0.22 7.12 13.75
C VAL A 36 0.29 7.29 12.32
N ARG A 37 1.26 8.20 12.08
CA ARG A 37 1.86 8.37 10.74
C ARG A 37 2.58 7.12 10.26
N ALA A 38 3.32 6.45 11.14
CA ALA A 38 3.98 5.17 10.83
C ALA A 38 2.95 4.11 10.43
N ALA A 39 1.91 3.91 11.24
CA ALA A 39 0.86 2.94 10.94
C ALA A 39 0.13 3.23 9.61
N ILE A 40 -0.13 4.50 9.28
CA ILE A 40 -0.74 4.89 8.00
C ILE A 40 0.23 4.63 6.84
N ARG A 41 1.50 4.98 7.00
CA ARG A 41 2.54 4.79 5.98
C ARG A 41 2.68 3.31 5.62
N ASP A 42 2.79 2.45 6.63
CA ASP A 42 2.95 1.01 6.45
C ASP A 42 1.72 0.44 5.74
N LEU A 43 0.51 0.80 6.19
CA LEU A 43 -0.74 0.40 5.54
C LEU A 43 -0.79 0.82 4.07
N VAL A 44 -0.40 2.07 3.75
CA VAL A 44 -0.43 2.57 2.37
C VAL A 44 0.58 1.83 1.51
N TYR A 45 1.82 1.64 1.98
CA TYR A 45 2.83 0.93 1.20
C TYR A 45 2.48 -0.53 0.97
N ASP A 46 1.95 -1.23 1.98
CA ASP A 46 1.51 -2.62 1.84
C ASP A 46 0.40 -2.75 0.79
N ARG A 47 -0.55 -1.80 0.79
CA ARG A 47 -1.68 -1.80 -0.16
C ARG A 47 -1.25 -1.40 -1.57
N VAL A 48 -0.41 -0.38 -1.71
CA VAL A 48 0.10 0.07 -3.01
C VAL A 48 0.94 -1.03 -3.63
N THR A 49 1.88 -1.61 -2.88
CA THR A 49 2.71 -2.74 -3.36
C THR A 49 1.83 -3.88 -3.85
N LEU A 50 0.82 -4.29 -3.05
CA LEU A 50 -0.09 -5.37 -3.44
C LEU A 50 -0.84 -5.07 -4.75
N VAL A 51 -1.30 -3.83 -4.92
CA VAL A 51 -2.02 -3.42 -6.14
C VAL A 51 -1.08 -3.40 -7.34
N THR A 52 0.11 -2.81 -7.20
CA THR A 52 1.11 -2.75 -8.28
C THR A 52 1.54 -4.15 -8.74
N GLU A 53 1.78 -5.08 -7.81
CA GLU A 53 2.15 -6.45 -8.15
C GLU A 53 1.02 -7.22 -8.84
N ARG A 54 -0.25 -6.95 -8.49
CA ARG A 54 -1.39 -7.53 -9.20
C ARG A 54 -1.52 -6.98 -10.62
N LEU A 55 -1.32 -5.68 -10.81
CA LEU A 55 -1.38 -5.05 -12.13
C LEU A 55 -0.30 -5.58 -13.07
N LYS A 56 0.95 -5.70 -12.61
CA LYS A 56 2.04 -6.30 -13.39
C LYS A 56 1.71 -7.72 -13.86
N LYS A 57 1.17 -8.56 -12.97
CA LYS A 57 0.78 -9.94 -13.32
C LYS A 57 -0.32 -10.01 -14.38
N ILE A 58 -1.26 -9.06 -14.35
CA ILE A 58 -2.32 -8.97 -15.36
C ILE A 58 -1.71 -8.57 -16.70
N GLU A 59 -0.86 -7.54 -16.72
CA GLU A 59 -0.16 -7.08 -17.93
C GLU A 59 0.71 -8.19 -18.55
N GLU A 60 1.46 -8.93 -17.73
CA GLU A 60 2.26 -10.07 -18.16
C GLU A 60 1.39 -11.19 -18.74
N ALA A 61 0.25 -11.50 -18.12
CA ALA A 61 -0.68 -12.52 -18.60
C ALA A 61 -1.34 -12.11 -19.93
N GLU A 62 -1.76 -10.85 -20.06
CA GLU A 62 -2.32 -10.30 -21.31
C GLU A 62 -1.30 -10.37 -22.45
N LYS A 63 -0.05 -9.99 -22.17
CA LYS A 63 1.04 -10.09 -23.15
C LYS A 63 1.30 -11.54 -23.56
N ALA A 64 1.38 -12.46 -22.61
CA ALA A 64 1.59 -13.88 -22.89
C ALA A 64 0.45 -14.47 -23.74
N LEU A 65 -0.80 -14.09 -23.46
CA LEU A 65 -1.96 -14.50 -24.27
C LEU A 65 -1.88 -13.95 -25.70
N ALA A 66 -1.52 -12.67 -25.85
CA ALA A 66 -1.35 -12.05 -27.16
C ALA A 66 -0.25 -12.74 -27.99
N ASP A 67 0.90 -13.01 -27.37
CA ASP A 67 2.01 -13.75 -27.99
C ASP A 67 1.56 -15.16 -28.44
N HIS A 68 0.82 -15.88 -27.58
CA HIS A 68 0.26 -17.19 -27.91
C HIS A 68 -0.77 -17.14 -29.06
N GLU A 69 -1.63 -16.12 -29.10
CA GLU A 69 -2.60 -15.94 -30.18
C GLU A 69 -1.91 -15.67 -31.52
N GLU A 70 -0.85 -14.87 -31.52
CA GLU A 70 -0.10 -14.54 -32.73
C GLU A 70 0.63 -15.77 -33.29
N VAL A 71 1.28 -16.54 -32.42
CA VAL A 71 1.89 -17.83 -32.78
C VAL A 71 0.84 -18.76 -33.40
N ARG A 72 -0.31 -18.95 -32.75
CA ARG A 72 -1.39 -19.81 -33.28
C ARG A 72 -1.89 -19.34 -34.64
N ARG A 73 -2.02 -18.02 -34.86
CA ARG A 73 -2.47 -17.44 -36.13
C ARG A 73 -1.48 -17.71 -37.27
N GLN A 74 -0.17 -17.72 -36.98
CA GLN A 74 0.86 -18.04 -37.97
C GLN A 74 0.79 -19.52 -38.39
N TYR A 75 0.61 -20.44 -37.43
CA TYR A 75 0.53 -21.88 -37.71
C TYR A 75 -0.77 -22.32 -38.39
N MET A 76 -1.91 -21.68 -38.12
CA MET A 76 -3.20 -22.03 -38.74
C MET A 76 -3.43 -21.42 -40.14
N LYS A 77 -2.50 -20.57 -40.61
CA LYS A 77 -2.55 -19.95 -41.95
C LYS A 77 -1.65 -20.64 -42.98
N SER A 78 -0.99 -21.74 -42.62
CA SER A 78 -0.32 -22.67 -43.54
C SER A 78 -1.16 -23.93 -43.73
#